data_AF-A0A7G8VQF9-F1
#
_entry.id   AF-A0A7G8VQF9-F1
#
_cell.length_a   1.000
_cell.length_b   1.000
_cell.length_c   1.000
_cell.angle_alpha   90.00
_cell.angle_beta   90.00
_cell.angle_gamma   90.00
#
_symmetry.space_group_name_H-M   'P 1'
#
loop_
_entity.id
_entity.type
_entity.pdbx_description
1 polymer ?
#
loop_
_entity_poly.entity_id
_entity_poly.type
_entity_poly.pdbx_seq_one_letter_code
_entity_poly.pdbx_strand_id
1 'polypeptide(L)'
;MQLNRIHHVAIICANYAVSKRFYTEVLGLRVIAENHRIARDSYKLDLALPDGSQIELFSFPDAPARLTRPEAQGLRHLSFEVHDVQAAANELAAQGIAVEPLRTDEFTGRRFTFFADPDGLPLELYEAAPPENLDALLLKLEGDLHLREVRASAARLEELLEDDFQEIGISGTTWTRPAIVEALRDEVFSERTMSDFRVQRIAPDVALVTYRVHRKAIAQRPSADSLRSSLWRQRLGRWRMAFHQGTPL
;
A
#
# COMPACT_ATOMS: atom_id res chain seq x y z
N MET A 1 5.88 16.46 11.69
CA MET A 1 6.10 15.07 12.13
C MET A 1 5.57 14.15 11.03
N GLN A 2 6.37 13.21 10.54
CA GLN A 2 5.94 12.23 9.52
C GLN A 2 5.88 10.85 10.16
N LEU A 3 4.69 10.26 10.21
CA LEU A 3 4.48 8.89 10.68
C LEU A 3 4.63 7.94 9.48
N ASN A 4 5.38 6.84 9.65
CA ASN A 4 5.64 5.90 8.56
C ASN A 4 4.57 4.81 8.45
N ARG A 5 4.22 4.20 9.59
CA ARG A 5 3.25 3.11 9.73
C ARG A 5 2.89 2.92 11.20
N ILE A 6 1.91 2.07 11.48
CA ILE A 6 1.73 1.51 12.82
C ILE A 6 2.98 0.67 13.12
N HIS A 7 3.69 1.02 14.20
CA HIS A 7 4.81 0.20 14.65
C HIS A 7 4.30 -1.10 15.26
N HIS A 8 3.43 -0.99 16.26
CA HIS A 8 2.80 -2.11 16.95
C HIS A 8 1.42 -1.74 17.48
N VAL A 9 0.59 -2.74 17.75
CA VAL A 9 -0.65 -2.65 18.53
C VAL A 9 -0.51 -3.53 19.77
N ALA A 10 -0.75 -2.95 20.95
CA ALA A 10 -0.73 -3.69 22.21
C ALA A 10 -2.14 -4.18 22.59
N ILE A 11 -2.25 -5.46 22.92
CA ILE A 11 -3.49 -6.12 23.33
C ILE A 11 -3.28 -6.74 24.71
N ILE A 12 -4.21 -6.47 25.62
CA ILE A 12 -4.25 -7.14 26.92
C ILE A 12 -5.10 -8.39 26.79
N CYS A 13 -4.58 -9.52 27.26
CA CYS A 13 -5.30 -10.80 27.29
C CYS A 13 -5.42 -11.34 28.72
N ALA A 14 -6.55 -11.97 29.05
CA ALA A 14 -6.76 -12.55 30.37
C ALA A 14 -5.99 -13.89 30.53
N ASN A 15 -5.95 -14.73 29.49
CA ASN A 15 -5.27 -16.01 29.50
C ASN A 15 -4.18 -16.09 28.43
N TYR A 16 -2.91 -16.05 28.88
CA TYR A 16 -1.77 -16.04 27.99
C TYR A 16 -1.72 -17.25 27.04
N ALA A 17 -1.94 -18.47 27.54
CA ALA A 17 -1.80 -19.68 26.73
C ALA A 17 -2.87 -19.75 25.63
N VAL A 18 -4.09 -19.34 25.96
CA VAL A 18 -5.22 -19.30 25.02
C VAL A 18 -4.96 -18.25 23.95
N SER A 19 -4.58 -17.03 24.33
CA SER A 19 -4.34 -15.94 23.38
C SER A 19 -3.09 -16.21 22.54
N LYS A 20 -2.00 -16.74 23.12
CA LYS A 20 -0.82 -17.17 22.35
C LYS A 20 -1.23 -18.14 21.24
N ARG A 21 -1.93 -19.23 21.59
CA ARG A 21 -2.40 -20.22 20.62
C ARG A 21 -3.26 -19.58 19.54
N PHE A 22 -4.21 -18.71 19.90
CA PHE A 22 -5.04 -18.03 18.92
C PHE A 22 -4.20 -17.21 17.93
N TYR A 23 -3.35 -16.32 18.43
CA TYR A 23 -2.59 -15.44 17.54
C TYR A 23 -1.48 -16.17 16.75
N THR A 24 -0.91 -17.27 17.26
CA THR A 24 0.16 -18.00 16.55
C THR A 24 -0.33 -19.16 15.69
N GLU A 25 -1.32 -19.92 16.14
CA GLU A 25 -1.79 -21.13 15.45
C GLU A 25 -3.03 -20.85 14.60
N VAL A 26 -3.97 -20.03 15.09
CA VAL A 26 -5.19 -19.70 14.34
C VAL A 26 -4.92 -18.61 13.31
N LEU A 27 -4.26 -17.53 13.71
CA LEU A 27 -3.91 -16.44 12.80
C LEU A 27 -2.55 -16.60 12.12
N GLY A 28 -1.76 -17.62 12.50
CA GLY A 28 -0.47 -17.92 11.86
C GLY A 28 0.62 -16.87 12.10
N LEU A 29 0.50 -15.99 13.10
CA LEU A 29 1.48 -14.93 13.33
C LEU A 29 2.79 -15.50 13.88
N ARG A 30 3.91 -14.99 13.35
CA ARG A 30 5.24 -15.45 13.73
C ARG A 30 5.71 -14.75 15.00
N VAL A 31 6.20 -15.53 15.97
CA VAL A 31 6.82 -14.99 17.19
C VAL A 31 8.14 -14.28 16.87
N ILE A 32 8.27 -13.05 17.35
CA ILE A 32 9.50 -12.24 17.35
C ILE A 32 10.23 -12.43 18.68
N ALA A 33 9.52 -12.23 19.79
CA ALA A 33 10.07 -12.32 21.14
C ALA A 33 8.99 -12.74 22.13
N GLU A 34 9.38 -13.53 23.14
CA GLU A 34 8.48 -13.99 24.20
C GLU A 34 9.20 -13.82 25.54
N ASN A 35 8.62 -13.01 26.43
CA ASN A 35 9.26 -12.64 27.69
C ASN A 35 8.29 -12.82 28.86
N HIS A 36 8.69 -13.60 29.86
CA HIS A 36 7.99 -13.66 31.15
C HIS A 36 8.50 -12.56 32.09
N ARG A 37 7.62 -11.62 32.45
CA ARG A 37 7.92 -10.48 33.32
C ARG A 37 7.60 -10.83 34.77
N ILE A 38 8.53 -11.53 35.41
CA ILE A 38 8.38 -12.10 36.77
C ILE A 38 7.80 -11.10 37.78
N ALA A 39 8.31 -9.87 37.82
CA ALA A 39 7.86 -8.85 38.77
C ALA A 39 6.39 -8.40 38.59
N ARG A 40 5.74 -8.77 37.47
CA ARG A 40 4.35 -8.44 37.14
C ARG A 40 3.48 -9.66 36.89
N ASP A 41 4.03 -10.87 37.09
CA ASP A 41 3.38 -12.15 36.77
C ASP A 41 2.66 -12.12 35.40
N SER A 42 3.40 -11.69 34.37
CA SER A 42 2.81 -11.31 33.10
C SER A 42 3.74 -11.60 31.93
N TYR A 43 3.20 -12.09 30.82
CA TYR A 43 3.93 -12.29 29.57
C TYR A 43 3.87 -11.05 28.68
N LYS A 44 4.93 -10.83 27.90
CA LYS A 44 4.96 -9.98 26.71
C LYS A 44 5.33 -10.87 25.52
N LEU A 45 4.44 -10.97 24.55
CA LEU A 45 4.64 -11.72 23.31
C LEU A 45 4.54 -10.80 22.10
N ASP A 46 5.63 -10.71 21.35
CA ASP A 46 5.74 -9.87 20.16
C ASP A 46 5.56 -10.73 18.91
N LEU A 47 4.62 -10.35 18.07
CA LEU A 47 4.18 -11.11 16.90
C LEU A 47 4.36 -10.27 15.63
N ALA A 48 4.96 -10.86 14.60
CA ALA A 48 5.22 -10.20 13.33
C ALA A 48 4.02 -10.28 12.38
N LEU A 49 3.70 -9.15 11.75
CA LEU A 49 2.91 -9.10 10.52
C LEU A 49 3.83 -9.01 9.29
N PRO A 50 3.36 -9.46 8.10
CA PRO A 50 4.17 -9.46 6.88
C PRO A 50 4.69 -8.09 6.45
N ASP A 51 3.98 -7.00 6.80
CA ASP A 51 4.37 -5.62 6.48
C ASP A 51 5.39 -5.02 7.47
N GLY A 52 5.83 -5.81 8.46
CA GLY A 52 6.76 -5.42 9.52
C GLY A 52 6.11 -4.72 10.72
N SER A 53 4.79 -4.51 10.71
CA SER A 53 4.04 -4.15 11.93
C SER A 53 3.93 -5.32 12.89
N GLN A 54 3.50 -5.04 14.13
CA GLN A 54 3.54 -6.02 15.20
C GLN A 54 2.27 -6.00 16.05
N ILE A 55 1.95 -7.15 16.63
CA ILE A 55 1.01 -7.25 17.75
C ILE A 55 1.81 -7.61 19.00
N GLU A 56 1.60 -6.87 20.08
CA GLU A 56 2.16 -7.18 21.40
C GLU A 56 1.04 -7.69 22.31
N LEU A 57 1.12 -8.94 22.76
CA LEU A 57 0.21 -9.47 23.78
C LEU A 57 0.80 -9.24 25.17
N PHE A 58 -0.01 -8.70 26.07
CA PHE A 58 0.30 -8.58 27.49
C PHE A 58 -0.71 -9.37 28.33
N SER A 59 -0.23 -10.35 29.10
CA SER A 59 -1.14 -11.13 29.94
C SER A 59 -1.37 -10.48 31.30
N PHE A 60 -2.60 -10.12 31.62
CA PHE A 60 -2.97 -9.60 32.93
C PHE A 60 -4.23 -10.34 33.40
N PRO A 61 -4.09 -11.39 34.24
CA PRO A 61 -5.22 -12.25 34.63
C PRO A 61 -6.40 -11.50 35.25
N ASP A 62 -6.11 -10.41 35.98
CA ASP A 62 -7.11 -9.58 36.65
C ASP A 62 -7.56 -8.36 35.83
N ALA A 63 -7.21 -8.30 34.54
CA ALA A 63 -7.68 -7.22 33.68
C ALA A 63 -9.21 -7.27 33.53
N PRO A 64 -9.89 -6.11 33.52
CA PRO A 64 -11.33 -6.09 33.31
C PRO A 64 -11.67 -6.64 31.93
N ALA A 65 -12.76 -7.41 31.84
CA ALA A 65 -13.27 -7.89 30.57
C ALA A 65 -13.55 -6.73 29.62
N ARG A 66 -13.29 -6.93 28.32
CA ARG A 66 -13.55 -5.92 27.30
C ARG A 66 -15.05 -5.64 27.22
N LEU A 67 -15.43 -4.36 27.35
CA LEU A 67 -16.77 -3.91 26.98
C LEU A 67 -16.86 -3.86 25.46
N THR A 68 -17.50 -4.88 24.86
CA THR A 68 -17.69 -4.93 23.40
C THR A 68 -18.99 -4.25 22.98
N ARG A 69 -20.00 -4.19 23.87
CA ARG A 69 -21.27 -3.51 23.62
C ARG A 69 -21.76 -2.76 24.87
N PRO A 70 -22.32 -1.54 24.73
CA PRO A 70 -22.34 -0.72 23.51
C PRO A 70 -20.92 -0.31 23.07
N GLU A 71 -20.75 0.11 21.80
CA GLU A 71 -19.44 0.55 21.32
C GLU A 71 -18.98 1.80 22.08
N ALA A 72 -17.75 1.77 22.59
CA ALA A 72 -17.11 2.90 23.27
C ALA A 72 -16.24 3.71 22.30
N GLN A 73 -16.04 5.00 22.61
CA GLN A 73 -15.06 5.83 21.91
C GLN A 73 -13.64 5.24 22.09
N GLY A 74 -12.86 5.14 21.01
CA GLY A 74 -11.49 4.59 21.03
C GLY A 74 -11.28 3.49 20.00
N LEU A 75 -10.42 2.51 20.31
CA LEU A 75 -10.15 1.37 19.44
C LEU A 75 -11.38 0.45 19.35
N ARG A 76 -12.07 0.51 18.21
CA ARG A 76 -13.25 -0.31 17.92
C ARG A 76 -12.90 -1.77 17.63
N HIS A 77 -12.02 -1.99 16.65
CA HIS A 77 -11.60 -3.30 16.15
C HIS A 77 -10.24 -3.23 15.46
N LEU A 78 -9.62 -4.38 15.19
CA LEU A 78 -8.45 -4.51 14.32
C LEU A 78 -8.84 -5.25 13.04
N SER A 79 -8.28 -4.86 11.90
CA SER A 79 -8.63 -5.41 10.59
C SER A 79 -7.38 -5.96 9.91
N PHE A 80 -7.48 -7.18 9.37
CA PHE A 80 -6.44 -7.86 8.61
C PHE A 80 -6.87 -7.98 7.15
N GLU A 81 -5.96 -7.59 6.25
CA GLU A 81 -6.17 -7.75 4.82
C GLU A 81 -5.93 -9.21 4.41
N VAL A 82 -6.86 -9.77 3.64
CA VAL A 82 -6.75 -11.12 3.04
C VAL A 82 -7.17 -11.09 1.58
N HIS A 83 -6.55 -11.92 0.73
CA HIS A 83 -6.92 -11.97 -0.70
C HIS A 83 -8.31 -12.55 -0.96
N ASP A 84 -8.77 -13.49 -0.13
CA ASP A 84 -10.12 -14.07 -0.23
C ASP A 84 -10.74 -14.22 1.17
N VAL A 85 -11.69 -13.35 1.48
CA VAL A 85 -12.39 -13.35 2.77
C VAL A 85 -13.21 -14.62 2.98
N GLN A 86 -13.75 -15.21 1.91
CA GLN A 86 -14.54 -16.45 2.05
C GLN A 86 -13.64 -17.63 2.42
N ALA A 87 -12.48 -17.75 1.78
CA ALA A 87 -11.51 -18.80 2.10
C ALA A 87 -11.01 -18.67 3.54
N ALA A 88 -10.59 -17.47 3.95
CA ALA A 88 -10.12 -17.22 5.31
C ALA A 88 -11.22 -17.43 6.37
N ALA A 89 -12.47 -17.03 6.09
CA ALA A 89 -13.61 -17.33 6.97
C ALA A 89 -13.86 -18.84 7.12
N ASN A 90 -13.73 -19.61 6.04
CA ASN A 90 -13.86 -21.06 6.08
C ASN A 90 -12.74 -21.72 6.91
N GLU A 91 -11.51 -21.22 6.80
CA GLU A 91 -10.36 -21.68 7.61
C GLU A 91 -10.58 -21.42 9.10
N LEU A 92 -11.08 -20.23 9.46
CA LEU A 92 -11.44 -19.90 10.84
C LEU A 92 -12.56 -20.81 11.36
N ALA A 93 -13.62 -21.02 10.58
CA ALA A 93 -14.72 -21.89 10.94
C ALA A 93 -14.29 -23.36 11.12
N ALA A 94 -13.38 -23.85 10.27
CA ALA A 94 -12.80 -25.19 10.40
C ALA A 94 -11.99 -25.37 11.70
N GLN A 95 -11.46 -24.28 12.26
CA GLN A 95 -10.77 -24.25 13.55
C GLN A 95 -11.71 -23.99 14.74
N GLY A 96 -13.01 -23.92 14.51
CA GLY A 96 -14.03 -23.70 15.54
C GLY A 96 -14.22 -22.24 15.96
N ILE A 97 -13.71 -21.29 15.18
CA ILE A 97 -13.92 -19.86 15.43
C ILE A 97 -15.25 -19.41 14.82
N ALA A 98 -16.07 -18.73 15.61
CA ALA A 98 -17.30 -18.12 15.11
C ALA A 98 -16.99 -16.91 14.23
N VAL A 99 -17.53 -16.90 13.02
CA VAL A 99 -17.37 -15.83 12.03
C VAL A 99 -18.75 -15.29 11.67
N GLU A 100 -18.89 -13.98 11.62
CA GLU A 100 -20.13 -13.32 11.20
C GLU A 100 -20.42 -13.57 9.71
N PRO A 101 -21.66 -13.34 9.24
CA PRO A 101 -21.96 -13.35 7.81
C PRO A 101 -21.09 -12.36 7.04
N LEU A 102 -20.59 -12.78 5.88
CA LEU A 102 -19.86 -11.90 4.97
C LEU A 102 -20.75 -10.75 4.53
N ARG A 103 -20.16 -9.57 4.46
CA ARG A 103 -20.78 -8.33 3.99
C ARG A 103 -19.92 -7.74 2.88
N THR A 104 -20.52 -6.82 2.13
CA THR A 104 -19.83 -6.00 1.13
C THR A 104 -19.81 -4.57 1.61
N ASP A 105 -18.65 -3.94 1.56
CA ASP A 105 -18.51 -2.52 1.87
C ASP A 105 -19.12 -1.70 0.73
N GLU A 106 -20.11 -0.87 1.04
CA GLU A 106 -20.86 -0.10 0.04
C GLU A 106 -20.01 0.96 -0.69
N PHE A 107 -18.91 1.42 -0.09
CA PHE A 107 -18.04 2.44 -0.66
C PHE A 107 -16.91 1.84 -1.50
N THR A 108 -16.41 0.65 -1.12
CA THR A 108 -15.27 0.04 -1.80
C THR A 108 -15.65 -1.17 -2.67
N GLY A 109 -16.85 -1.73 -2.49
CA GLY A 109 -17.31 -2.95 -3.15
C GLY A 109 -16.60 -4.22 -2.68
N ARG A 110 -15.70 -4.13 -1.69
CA ARG A 110 -14.88 -5.24 -1.21
C ARG A 110 -15.60 -6.02 -0.10
N ARG A 111 -15.36 -7.33 -0.04
CA ARG A 111 -15.96 -8.19 0.98
C ARG A 111 -15.24 -8.04 2.31
N PHE A 112 -15.97 -8.23 3.41
CA PHE A 112 -15.40 -8.30 4.74
C PHE A 112 -16.26 -9.14 5.69
N THR A 113 -15.69 -9.57 6.79
CA THR A 113 -16.43 -10.20 7.90
C THR A 113 -15.73 -9.96 9.23
N PHE A 114 -16.47 -10.09 10.33
CA PHE A 114 -15.96 -9.98 11.69
C PHE A 114 -15.91 -11.34 12.39
N PHE A 115 -14.96 -11.45 13.30
CA PHE A 115 -14.81 -12.53 14.26
C PHE A 115 -14.24 -11.94 15.56
N ALA A 116 -14.04 -12.75 16.60
CA ALA A 116 -13.50 -12.27 17.86
C ALA A 116 -12.26 -13.06 18.25
N ASP A 117 -11.32 -12.37 18.92
CA ASP A 117 -10.27 -13.04 19.66
C ASP A 117 -10.82 -13.68 20.97
N PRO A 118 -10.00 -14.43 21.73
CA PRO A 118 -10.45 -15.13 22.93
C PRO A 118 -11.02 -14.23 24.03
N ASP A 119 -10.64 -12.95 24.06
CA ASP A 119 -11.05 -11.96 25.05
C ASP A 119 -12.18 -11.04 24.52
N GLY A 120 -12.71 -11.35 23.33
CA GLY A 120 -13.84 -10.65 22.73
C GLY A 120 -13.47 -9.35 22.00
N LEU A 121 -12.19 -9.13 21.68
CA LEU A 121 -11.76 -8.06 20.79
C LEU A 121 -12.27 -8.37 19.37
N PRO A 122 -13.08 -7.47 18.77
CA PRO A 122 -13.50 -7.66 17.39
C PRO A 122 -12.31 -7.57 16.46
N LEU A 123 -12.15 -8.60 15.64
CA LEU A 123 -11.21 -8.68 14.54
C LEU A 123 -12.00 -8.73 13.22
N GLU A 124 -11.45 -8.13 12.18
CA GLU A 124 -12.06 -8.07 10.86
C GLU A 124 -11.12 -8.71 9.84
N LEU A 125 -11.68 -9.53 8.95
CA LEU A 125 -11.03 -9.91 7.71
C LEU A 125 -11.60 -9.03 6.62
N TYR A 126 -10.74 -8.29 5.94
CA TYR A 126 -11.13 -7.36 4.91
C TYR A 126 -10.44 -7.74 3.59
N GLU A 127 -11.20 -7.79 2.51
CA GLU A 127 -10.68 -8.23 1.23
C GLU A 127 -9.67 -7.23 0.68
N ALA A 128 -8.50 -7.75 0.28
CA ALA A 128 -7.49 -6.96 -0.39
C ALA A 128 -8.11 -6.27 -1.59
N ALA A 129 -7.65 -5.05 -1.90
CA ALA A 129 -7.93 -4.51 -3.22
C ALA A 129 -7.45 -5.54 -4.26
N PRO A 130 -8.24 -5.81 -5.32
CA PRO A 130 -7.73 -6.64 -6.40
C PRO A 130 -6.39 -6.07 -6.81
N PRO A 131 -5.35 -6.91 -7.02
CA PRO A 131 -4.05 -6.42 -7.40
C PRO A 131 -4.27 -5.56 -8.63
N GLU A 132 -4.04 -4.25 -8.49
CA GLU A 132 -4.17 -3.33 -9.61
C GLU A 132 -3.24 -3.88 -10.68
N ASN A 133 -3.77 -4.17 -11.88
CA ASN A 133 -2.94 -4.69 -12.95
C ASN A 133 -1.83 -3.67 -13.15
N LEU A 134 -0.60 -4.03 -12.79
CA LEU A 134 0.51 -3.10 -12.72
C LEU A 134 0.74 -2.43 -14.09
N ASP A 135 0.50 -3.18 -15.19
CA ASP A 135 0.50 -2.63 -16.54
C ASP A 135 -0.54 -1.53 -16.72
N ALA A 136 -1.78 -1.77 -16.30
CA ALA A 136 -2.87 -0.80 -16.43
C ALA A 136 -2.64 0.43 -15.53
N LEU A 137 -2.17 0.23 -14.29
CA LEU A 137 -1.83 1.30 -13.38
C LEU A 137 -0.71 2.17 -13.94
N LEU A 138 0.42 1.57 -14.29
CA LEU A 138 1.56 2.35 -14.80
C LEU A 138 1.28 2.97 -16.16
N LEU A 139 0.46 2.34 -17.01
CA LEU A 139 -0.03 2.95 -18.26
C LEU A 139 -0.82 4.23 -17.97
N LYS A 140 -1.71 4.18 -16.97
CA LYS A 140 -2.48 5.35 -16.54
C LYS A 140 -1.55 6.43 -15.99
N LEU A 141 -0.63 6.10 -15.07
CA LEU A 141 0.25 7.09 -14.44
C LEU A 141 1.23 7.74 -15.44
N GLU A 142 1.76 6.97 -16.38
CA GLU A 142 2.55 7.50 -17.52
C GLU A 142 1.71 8.38 -18.44
N GLY A 143 0.47 7.94 -18.73
CA GLY A 143 -0.48 8.73 -19.50
C GLY A 143 -0.80 10.08 -18.83
N ASP A 144 -1.00 10.08 -17.51
CA ASP A 144 -1.27 11.28 -16.72
C ASP A 144 -0.12 12.30 -16.88
N LEU A 145 1.14 11.87 -16.92
CA LEU A 145 2.31 12.74 -17.14
C LEU A 145 2.37 13.39 -18.54
N HIS A 146 1.56 12.93 -19.50
CA HIS A 146 1.40 13.55 -20.82
C HIS A 146 0.25 14.55 -20.92
N LEU A 147 -0.66 14.57 -19.94
CA LEU A 147 -1.82 15.45 -19.92
C LEU A 147 -1.44 16.90 -19.62
N ARG A 148 -2.11 17.86 -20.26
CA ARG A 148 -1.80 19.29 -20.13
C ARG A 148 -2.00 19.76 -18.69
N GLU A 149 -3.13 19.39 -18.10
CA GLU A 149 -3.55 19.77 -16.76
C GLU A 149 -2.64 19.22 -15.66
N VAL A 150 -2.05 18.03 -15.88
CA VAL A 150 -1.07 17.46 -14.95
C VAL A 150 0.26 18.19 -15.10
N ARG A 151 0.74 18.38 -16.33
CA ARG A 151 2.01 19.05 -16.61
C ARG A 151 2.03 20.51 -16.15
N ALA A 152 0.88 21.18 -16.17
CA ALA A 152 0.73 22.55 -15.64
C ALA A 152 0.54 22.62 -14.11
N SER A 153 0.43 21.49 -13.41
CA SER A 153 0.12 21.45 -11.98
C SER A 153 1.29 20.87 -11.17
N ALA A 154 1.99 21.75 -10.45
CA ALA A 154 3.08 21.35 -9.56
C ALA A 154 2.64 20.28 -8.55
N ALA A 155 1.48 20.46 -7.91
CA ALA A 155 0.96 19.49 -6.95
C ALA A 155 0.74 18.09 -7.56
N ARG A 156 0.23 18.01 -8.80
CA ARG A 156 0.00 16.72 -9.48
C ARG A 156 1.29 16.07 -9.93
N LEU A 157 2.25 16.85 -10.42
CA LEU A 157 3.59 16.34 -10.73
C LEU A 157 4.29 15.85 -9.46
N GLU A 158 4.15 16.57 -8.36
CA GLU A 158 4.74 16.21 -7.07
C GLU A 158 4.16 14.93 -6.47
N GLU A 159 2.91 14.59 -6.80
CA GLU A 159 2.28 13.30 -6.46
C GLU A 159 2.83 12.13 -7.31
N LEU A 160 3.21 12.39 -8.55
CA LEU A 160 3.65 11.38 -9.53
C LEU A 160 5.17 11.15 -9.54
N LEU A 161 5.96 12.15 -9.15
CA LEU A 161 7.42 12.11 -9.16
C LEU A 161 7.98 11.90 -7.75
N GLU A 162 8.98 11.03 -7.63
CA GLU A 162 9.74 10.83 -6.38
C GLU A 162 10.56 12.08 -6.00
N ASP A 163 10.86 12.23 -4.71
CA ASP A 163 11.58 13.41 -4.22
C ASP A 163 13.01 13.52 -4.78
N ASP A 164 13.64 12.37 -5.04
CA ASP A 164 14.97 12.22 -5.67
C ASP A 164 14.88 11.99 -7.20
N PHE A 165 13.74 12.30 -7.84
CA PHE A 165 13.54 12.05 -9.26
C PHE A 165 14.57 12.75 -10.16
N GLN A 166 14.99 12.02 -11.21
CA GLN A 166 15.86 12.52 -12.26
C GLN A 166 15.33 12.18 -13.66
N GLU A 167 15.47 13.10 -14.61
CA GLU A 167 15.17 12.87 -16.02
C GLU A 167 16.38 13.19 -16.90
N ILE A 168 16.61 12.35 -17.91
CA ILE A 168 17.46 12.70 -19.06
C ILE A 168 16.53 12.92 -20.26
N GLY A 169 16.32 14.19 -20.59
CA GLY A 169 15.46 14.57 -21.72
C GLY A 169 16.05 14.14 -23.07
N ILE A 170 15.24 14.18 -24.12
CA ILE A 170 15.69 13.88 -25.50
C ILE A 170 16.83 14.78 -25.99
N SER A 171 17.02 15.94 -25.36
CA SER A 171 18.13 16.87 -25.63
C SER A 171 19.45 16.46 -24.97
N GLY A 172 19.44 15.42 -24.12
CA GLY A 172 20.53 15.07 -23.21
C GLY A 172 20.58 15.94 -21.94
N THR A 173 19.69 16.93 -21.81
CA THR A 173 19.60 17.75 -20.59
C THR A 173 19.10 16.91 -19.42
N THR A 174 19.77 17.02 -18.29
CA THR A 174 19.36 16.41 -17.03
C THR A 174 18.44 17.34 -16.24
N TRP A 175 17.36 16.79 -15.71
CA TRP A 175 16.37 17.52 -14.93
C TRP A 175 16.17 16.87 -13.56
N THR A 176 16.09 17.69 -12.53
CA THR A 176 15.63 17.27 -11.20
C THR A 176 14.13 17.53 -11.07
N ARG A 177 13.47 16.94 -10.07
CA ARG A 177 12.05 17.21 -9.80
C ARG A 177 11.69 18.69 -9.70
N PRO A 178 12.38 19.54 -8.90
CA PRO A 178 12.05 20.97 -8.87
C PRO A 178 12.22 21.65 -10.23
N ALA A 179 13.31 21.34 -10.94
CA ALA A 179 13.62 21.97 -12.22
C ALA A 179 12.62 21.60 -13.31
N ILE A 180 12.19 20.33 -13.40
CA ILE A 180 11.19 19.92 -14.40
C ILE A 180 9.82 20.50 -14.06
N VAL A 181 9.41 20.52 -12.79
CA VAL A 181 8.13 21.09 -12.37
C VAL A 181 8.05 22.58 -12.72
N GLU A 182 9.14 23.32 -12.53
CA GLU A 182 9.24 24.72 -12.93
C GLU A 182 9.20 24.87 -14.46
N ALA A 183 10.03 24.10 -15.18
CA ALA A 183 10.11 24.19 -16.64
C ALA A 183 8.80 23.82 -17.36
N LEU A 184 8.01 22.90 -16.79
CA LEU A 184 6.74 22.48 -17.37
C LEU A 184 5.61 23.49 -17.18
N ARG A 185 5.71 24.39 -16.19
CA ARG A 185 4.68 25.40 -15.92
C ARG A 185 4.39 26.27 -17.13
N ASP A 186 5.46 26.69 -17.82
CA ASP A 186 5.39 27.62 -18.95
C ASP A 186 5.64 26.90 -20.29
N GLU A 187 5.56 25.57 -20.33
CA GLU A 187 5.83 24.83 -21.55
C GLU A 187 4.80 25.17 -22.65
N VAL A 188 5.28 25.25 -23.89
CA VAL A 188 4.37 25.19 -25.04
C VAL A 188 3.95 23.74 -25.23
N PHE A 189 2.75 23.42 -24.76
CA PHE A 189 2.18 22.09 -24.82
C PHE A 189 2.07 21.58 -26.27
N SER A 190 2.45 20.32 -26.50
CA SER A 190 1.90 19.58 -27.63
C SER A 190 1.52 18.17 -27.25
N GLU A 191 0.45 17.70 -27.88
CA GLU A 191 -0.12 16.39 -27.63
C GLU A 191 0.87 15.29 -27.95
N ARG A 192 0.79 14.23 -27.14
CA ARG A 192 1.63 13.06 -27.22
C ARG A 192 0.74 11.84 -27.27
N THR A 193 1.04 10.90 -28.15
CA THR A 193 0.42 9.58 -28.15
C THR A 193 1.47 8.52 -27.82
N MET A 194 1.06 7.53 -27.03
CA MET A 194 1.92 6.47 -26.54
C MET A 194 1.58 5.15 -27.21
N SER A 195 2.58 4.39 -27.63
CA SER A 195 2.46 3.06 -28.23
C SER A 195 3.52 2.11 -27.68
N ASP A 196 3.36 0.82 -27.97
CA ASP A 196 4.35 -0.22 -27.62
C ASP A 196 4.70 -0.26 -26.12
N PHE A 197 3.70 0.02 -25.28
CA PHE A 197 3.85 0.10 -23.84
C PHE A 197 4.14 -1.27 -23.23
N ARG A 198 5.18 -1.35 -22.40
CA ARG A 198 5.58 -2.56 -21.69
C ARG A 198 5.97 -2.23 -20.28
N VAL A 199 5.51 -3.04 -19.33
CA VAL A 199 6.00 -3.04 -17.96
C VAL A 199 6.83 -4.28 -17.70
N GLN A 200 7.98 -4.08 -17.06
CA GLN A 200 8.80 -5.14 -16.53
C GLN A 200 9.00 -4.90 -15.03
N ARG A 201 8.47 -5.78 -14.18
CA ARG A 201 8.73 -5.73 -12.75
C ARG A 201 10.17 -6.15 -12.49
N ILE A 202 10.97 -5.26 -11.89
CA ILE A 202 12.39 -5.48 -11.61
C ILE A 202 12.59 -5.94 -10.16
N ALA A 203 11.75 -5.46 -9.25
CA ALA A 203 11.69 -5.85 -7.84
C ALA A 203 10.23 -5.79 -7.34
N PRO A 204 9.90 -6.30 -6.14
CA PRO A 204 8.53 -6.22 -5.59
C PRO A 204 7.97 -4.79 -5.61
N ASP A 205 8.79 -3.80 -5.34
CA ASP A 205 8.45 -2.37 -5.26
C ASP A 205 9.07 -1.53 -6.38
N VAL A 206 9.63 -2.14 -7.44
CA VAL A 206 10.26 -1.42 -8.56
C VAL A 206 9.84 -2.00 -9.91
N ALA A 207 9.46 -1.13 -10.83
CA ALA A 207 9.09 -1.49 -12.20
C ALA A 207 9.81 -0.60 -13.23
N LEU A 208 10.29 -1.21 -14.30
CA LEU A 208 10.75 -0.54 -15.51
C LEU A 208 9.59 -0.47 -16.50
N VAL A 209 9.36 0.70 -17.06
CA VAL A 209 8.38 0.91 -18.12
C VAL A 209 9.11 1.40 -19.36
N THR A 210 8.74 0.85 -20.52
CA THR A 210 9.27 1.28 -21.82
C THR A 210 8.15 1.46 -22.82
N TYR A 211 8.24 2.49 -23.65
CA TYR A 211 7.23 2.80 -24.66
C TYR A 211 7.78 3.72 -25.76
N ARG A 212 7.01 3.87 -26.84
CA ARG A 212 7.26 4.88 -27.87
C ARG A 212 6.30 6.05 -27.68
N VAL A 213 6.81 7.26 -27.85
CA VAL A 213 6.00 8.49 -27.90
C VAL A 213 6.09 9.09 -29.28
N HIS A 214 4.93 9.40 -29.84
CA HIS A 214 4.79 10.33 -30.95
C HIS A 214 4.30 11.67 -30.42
N ARG A 215 5.08 12.73 -30.63
CA ARG A 215 4.71 14.10 -30.29
C ARG A 215 4.18 14.80 -31.53
N LYS A 216 2.96 15.33 -31.46
CA LYS A 216 2.36 16.10 -32.57
C LYS A 216 3.11 17.41 -32.80
N ALA A 217 3.16 17.82 -34.06
CA ALA A 217 3.69 19.12 -34.46
C ALA A 217 2.83 20.27 -33.91
N ILE A 218 3.48 21.40 -33.62
CA ILE A 218 2.85 22.69 -33.33
C ILE A 218 3.58 23.78 -34.11
N ALA A 219 3.05 25.00 -34.14
CA ALA A 219 3.64 26.09 -34.92
C ALA A 219 5.14 26.32 -34.66
N GLN A 220 5.60 26.09 -33.43
CA GLN A 220 6.98 26.33 -33.00
C GLN A 220 7.91 25.12 -33.12
N ARG A 221 7.38 23.90 -33.35
CA ARG A 221 8.21 22.69 -33.40
C ARG A 221 7.60 21.57 -34.25
N PRO A 222 8.42 20.84 -35.03
CA PRO A 222 7.95 19.70 -35.79
C PRO A 222 7.51 18.54 -34.87
N SER A 223 6.77 17.61 -35.45
CA SER A 223 6.53 16.31 -34.81
C SER A 223 7.86 15.58 -34.61
N ALA A 224 7.92 14.75 -33.57
CA ALA A 224 9.09 13.95 -33.30
C ALA A 224 8.67 12.66 -32.59
N ASP A 225 9.39 11.59 -32.89
CA ASP A 225 9.27 10.33 -32.17
C ASP A 225 10.40 10.19 -31.16
N SER A 226 10.12 9.46 -30.09
CA SER A 226 11.14 9.10 -29.10
C SER A 226 10.81 7.76 -28.45
N LEU A 227 11.85 7.01 -28.11
CA LEU A 227 11.75 5.89 -27.18
C LEU A 227 11.86 6.43 -25.75
N ARG A 228 11.02 5.93 -24.85
CA ARG A 228 10.95 6.34 -23.45
C ARG A 228 11.20 5.14 -22.55
N SER A 229 11.92 5.39 -21.47
CA SER A 229 12.14 4.44 -20.39
C SER A 229 12.01 5.13 -19.05
N SER A 230 11.33 4.52 -18.09
CA SER A 230 11.14 5.08 -16.76
C SER A 230 11.21 3.99 -15.68
N LEU A 231 11.74 4.37 -14.52
CA LEU A 231 11.70 3.53 -13.32
C LEU A 231 10.66 4.08 -12.36
N TRP A 232 9.73 3.23 -11.96
CA TRP A 232 8.70 3.50 -10.96
C TRP A 232 9.05 2.77 -9.68
N ARG A 233 8.82 3.42 -8.53
CA ARG A 233 9.00 2.82 -7.19
C ARG A 233 7.71 2.90 -6.39
N GLN A 234 7.38 1.85 -5.66
CA GLN A 234 6.25 1.81 -4.74
C GLN A 234 6.71 2.14 -3.32
N ARG A 235 6.14 3.18 -2.71
CA ARG A 235 6.34 3.49 -1.29
C ARG A 235 4.99 3.72 -0.63
N LEU A 236 4.77 3.07 0.52
CA LEU A 236 3.51 3.17 1.28
C LEU A 236 2.27 2.94 0.38
N GLY A 237 2.35 1.93 -0.49
CA GLY A 237 1.29 1.57 -1.43
C GLY A 237 1.18 2.45 -2.69
N ARG A 238 1.94 3.55 -2.81
CA ARG A 238 1.85 4.48 -3.95
C ARG A 238 3.03 4.34 -4.90
N TRP A 239 2.76 4.27 -6.20
CA TRP A 239 3.79 4.27 -7.24
C TRP A 239 4.14 5.69 -7.68
N ARG A 240 5.43 6.02 -7.69
CA ARG A 240 5.96 7.28 -8.20
C ARG A 240 7.16 7.04 -9.09
N MET A 241 7.33 7.87 -10.10
CA MET A 241 8.43 7.81 -11.05
C MET A 241 9.71 8.32 -10.36
N ALA A 242 10.74 7.48 -10.35
CA ALA A 242 12.06 7.79 -9.80
C ALA A 242 13.06 8.23 -10.87
N PHE A 243 12.89 7.74 -12.09
CA PHE A 243 13.77 8.10 -13.20
C PHE A 243 13.01 8.10 -14.53
N HIS A 244 13.37 8.98 -15.45
CA HIS A 244 12.87 8.98 -16.83
C HIS A 244 13.99 9.28 -17.82
N GLN A 245 13.94 8.66 -19.00
CA GLN A 245 14.82 9.00 -20.11
C GLN A 245 14.04 8.99 -21.43
N GLY A 246 14.32 9.99 -22.27
CA GLY A 246 13.89 10.01 -23.66
C GLY A 246 15.06 9.89 -24.63
N THR A 247 14.94 9.00 -25.62
CA THR A 247 15.90 8.86 -26.72
C THR A 247 15.21 9.24 -28.02
N PRO A 248 15.70 10.25 -28.77
CA PRO A 248 15.10 10.63 -30.06
C PRO A 248 15.25 9.49 -31.09
N LEU A 249 14.28 9.41 -32.01
CA LEU A 249 14.31 8.52 -33.18
C LEU A 249 14.52 9.31 -34.47
#